data_AF-A0A0A0IFH2-F1
#
_entry.id   AF-A0A0A0IFH2-F1
#
_cell.length_a   1.000
_cell.length_b   1.000
_cell.length_c   1.000
_cell.angle_alpha   90.00
_cell.angle_beta   90.00
_cell.angle_gamma   90.00
#
_symmetry.space_group_name_H-M   'P 1'
#
loop_
_entity.id
_entity.type
_entity.pdbx_description
1 polymer ?
#
loop_
_entity_poly.entity_id
_entity_poly.type
_entity_poly.pdbx_seq_one_letter_code
_entity_poly.pdbx_strand_id
1 'polypeptide(L)'
;MKKSIVLKIFGIFSTLFIVFYTYSTLASDASASCYTFNACSPKQVTYNNFLKINIGSKYADVVNILGSESCKNTKVINGLKNHIYLWKVDGTEESIFITFRNGIVITKEQYKLNGKNNNFCNKKVKELNHGMTYDNVKSIFGNGTLRSESKSTQVYSWCSDSSCIICTFNNDKLNIFTEK
;
A
#
# COMPACT_ATOMS: atom_id res chain seq x y z
N MET A 1 13.08 -37.11 14.24
CA MET A 1 13.75 -36.90 12.94
C MET A 1 12.71 -36.55 11.88
N LYS A 2 12.51 -35.27 11.58
CA LYS A 2 11.68 -34.81 10.45
C LYS A 2 12.62 -34.12 9.46
N LYS A 3 12.65 -34.65 8.23
CA LYS A 3 13.54 -34.22 7.15
C LYS A 3 13.16 -32.80 6.72
N SER A 4 14.10 -31.88 6.85
CA SER A 4 14.05 -30.55 6.23
C SER A 4 14.21 -30.73 4.72
N ILE A 5 13.17 -30.37 3.96
CA ILE A 5 13.23 -30.27 2.50
C ILE A 5 13.94 -28.95 2.19
N VAL A 6 15.20 -29.07 1.78
CA VAL A 6 16.01 -27.98 1.24
C VAL A 6 15.45 -27.62 -0.13
N LEU A 7 14.69 -26.53 -0.21
CA LEU A 7 14.22 -25.98 -1.48
C LEU A 7 15.37 -25.20 -2.13
N LYS A 8 16.06 -25.85 -3.07
CA LYS A 8 16.97 -25.19 -4.01
C LYS A 8 16.14 -24.35 -4.98
N ILE A 9 16.03 -23.04 -4.76
CA ILE A 9 15.51 -22.11 -5.76
C ILE A 9 16.70 -21.46 -6.47
N PHE A 10 17.07 -22.04 -7.60
CA PHE A 10 17.84 -21.37 -8.63
C PHE A 10 16.90 -20.41 -9.40
N GLY A 11 17.32 -19.16 -9.56
CA GLY A 11 16.95 -18.34 -10.71
C GLY A 11 15.62 -17.57 -10.66
N ILE A 12 15.75 -16.25 -10.51
CA ILE A 12 14.86 -15.23 -11.09
C ILE A 12 13.45 -15.14 -10.46
N PHE A 13 13.29 -14.47 -9.31
CA PHE A 13 12.06 -13.75 -8.92
C PHE A 13 12.32 -12.80 -7.72
N SER A 14 13.42 -12.04 -7.73
CA SER A 14 13.86 -11.32 -6.51
C SER A 14 13.28 -9.92 -6.27
N THR A 15 12.27 -9.43 -7.02
CA THR A 15 11.82 -8.03 -6.82
C THR A 15 10.31 -7.79 -6.75
N LEU A 16 9.47 -8.82 -6.78
CA LEU A 16 8.03 -8.68 -6.49
C LEU A 16 7.63 -9.17 -5.09
N PHE A 17 8.58 -9.67 -4.29
CA PHE A 17 8.30 -10.36 -3.03
C PHE A 17 8.56 -9.54 -1.75
N ILE A 18 8.88 -8.24 -1.86
CA ILE A 18 9.03 -7.33 -0.69
C ILE A 18 7.78 -6.46 -0.50
N VAL A 19 6.60 -7.04 -0.72
CA VAL A 19 5.32 -6.39 -0.32
C VAL A 19 4.52 -7.28 0.63
N PHE A 20 4.88 -8.56 0.78
CA PHE A 20 4.08 -9.52 1.55
C PHE A 20 4.57 -9.83 2.97
N TYR A 21 5.83 -9.53 3.33
CA TYR A 21 6.37 -9.90 4.65
C TYR A 21 6.75 -8.75 5.59
N THR A 22 6.55 -7.50 5.18
CA THR A 22 6.93 -6.35 6.03
C THR A 22 5.96 -5.19 5.92
N TYR A 23 4.74 -5.41 6.40
CA TYR A 23 3.78 -4.33 6.69
C TYR A 23 4.34 -3.26 7.65
N SER A 24 5.42 -3.60 8.37
CA SER A 24 6.15 -2.69 9.25
C SER A 24 7.30 -1.97 8.55
N THR A 25 8.10 -2.61 7.69
CA THR A 25 9.42 -2.06 7.36
C THR A 25 9.42 -0.93 6.36
N LEU A 26 8.55 -0.87 5.33
CA LEU A 26 8.71 0.23 4.36
C LEU A 26 8.26 1.58 4.93
N ALA A 27 7.14 1.60 5.66
CA ALA A 27 6.68 2.78 6.40
C ALA A 27 7.58 3.09 7.61
N SER A 28 8.01 2.08 8.38
CA SER A 28 8.93 2.30 9.50
C SER A 28 10.30 2.77 9.02
N ASP A 29 10.87 2.18 7.99
CA ASP A 29 12.20 2.54 7.45
C ASP A 29 12.15 3.88 6.71
N ALA A 30 11.05 4.19 6.01
CA ALA A 30 10.85 5.53 5.46
C ALA A 30 10.74 6.56 6.59
N SER A 31 9.95 6.29 7.63
CA SER A 31 9.81 7.16 8.80
C SER A 31 11.12 7.33 9.59
N ALA A 32 11.95 6.28 9.69
CA ALA A 32 13.25 6.31 10.36
C ALA A 32 14.33 7.02 9.54
N SER A 33 14.21 7.04 8.20
CA SER A 33 15.13 7.75 7.29
C SER A 33 14.84 9.24 7.13
N CYS A 34 13.75 9.74 7.72
CA CYS A 34 13.38 11.14 7.66
C CYS A 34 14.15 11.94 8.73
N TYR A 35 15.41 12.24 8.46
CA TYR A 35 16.27 13.02 9.37
C TYR A 35 15.74 14.44 9.67
N THR A 36 14.83 14.96 8.84
CA THR A 36 14.17 16.26 9.03
C THR A 36 12.68 16.13 8.73
N PHE A 37 11.88 15.74 9.72
CA PHE A 37 10.42 15.79 9.64
C PHE A 37 9.97 17.25 9.63
N ASN A 38 9.32 17.69 8.55
CA ASN A 38 8.71 19.01 8.50
C ASN A 38 7.27 18.94 9.05
N ALA A 39 7.11 19.27 10.33
CA ALA A 39 5.82 19.29 11.03
C ALA A 39 4.82 20.33 10.46
N CYS A 40 5.25 21.21 9.55
CA CYS A 40 4.38 22.21 8.90
C CYS A 40 3.69 21.70 7.61
N SER A 41 3.84 20.40 7.28
CA SER A 41 3.21 19.76 6.11
C SER A 41 1.73 19.41 6.37
N PRO A 42 0.85 19.46 5.35
CA PRO A 42 -0.44 20.13 5.48
C PRO A 42 -1.61 19.24 5.92
N LYS A 43 -2.64 19.96 6.40
CA LYS A 43 -3.97 19.53 6.86
C LYS A 43 -4.84 18.78 5.84
N GLN A 44 -4.30 18.34 4.70
CA GLN A 44 -5.05 17.76 3.57
C GLN A 44 -4.80 16.25 3.37
N VAL A 45 -4.07 15.62 4.30
CA VAL A 45 -3.82 14.17 4.29
C VAL A 45 -5.09 13.43 4.72
N THR A 46 -5.96 13.17 3.76
CA THR A 46 -7.23 12.46 3.96
C THR A 46 -7.35 11.30 2.99
N TYR A 47 -8.16 10.29 3.33
CA TYR A 47 -8.41 9.18 2.42
C TYR A 47 -9.01 9.64 1.08
N ASN A 48 -9.91 10.63 1.10
CA ASN A 48 -10.50 11.16 -0.12
C ASN A 48 -9.46 11.82 -1.04
N ASN A 49 -8.49 12.53 -0.47
CA ASN A 49 -7.41 13.11 -1.28
C ASN A 49 -6.43 12.04 -1.77
N PHE A 50 -6.17 10.99 -0.99
CA PHE A 50 -5.41 9.82 -1.47
C PHE A 50 -6.07 9.15 -2.70
N LEU A 51 -7.39 9.04 -2.72
CA LEU A 51 -8.11 8.48 -3.87
C LEU A 51 -8.00 9.33 -5.14
N LYS A 52 -7.85 10.65 -5.02
CA LYS A 52 -7.71 11.56 -6.18
C LYS A 52 -6.35 11.44 -6.90
N ILE A 53 -5.35 10.82 -6.27
CA ILE A 53 -4.00 10.72 -6.82
C ILE A 53 -3.94 9.54 -7.78
N ASN A 54 -3.63 9.79 -9.05
CA ASN A 54 -3.54 8.73 -10.05
C ASN A 54 -2.10 8.25 -10.24
N ILE A 55 -1.93 6.96 -10.54
CA ILE A 55 -0.67 6.46 -11.09
C ILE A 55 -0.36 7.22 -12.39
N GLY A 56 0.88 7.65 -12.55
CA GLY A 56 1.32 8.48 -13.68
C GLY A 56 1.20 9.99 -13.45
N SER A 57 0.54 10.45 -12.38
CA SER A 57 0.46 11.90 -12.05
C SER A 57 1.84 12.49 -11.84
N LYS A 58 2.02 13.78 -12.15
CA LYS A 58 3.27 14.49 -11.87
C LYS A 58 3.33 14.92 -10.41
N TYR A 59 4.53 15.20 -9.93
CA TYR A 59 4.75 15.72 -8.58
C TYR A 59 3.92 16.97 -8.27
N ALA A 60 3.85 17.92 -9.21
CA ALA A 60 3.07 19.15 -9.05
C ALA A 60 1.58 18.87 -8.84
N ASP A 61 1.01 17.89 -9.54
CA ASP A 61 -0.41 17.51 -9.39
C ASP A 61 -0.66 16.94 -7.99
N VAL A 62 0.27 16.14 -7.48
CA VAL A 62 0.19 15.60 -6.12
C VAL A 62 0.28 16.70 -5.08
N VAL A 63 1.19 17.67 -5.24
CA VAL A 63 1.29 18.83 -4.36
C VAL A 63 0.04 19.70 -4.42
N ASN A 64 -0.63 19.80 -5.56
CA ASN A 64 -1.91 20.51 -5.63
C ASN A 64 -3.03 19.82 -4.82
N ILE A 65 -2.95 18.50 -4.65
CA ILE A 65 -3.94 17.69 -3.90
C ILE A 65 -3.58 17.61 -2.41
N LEU A 66 -2.30 17.44 -2.10
CA LEU A 66 -1.82 17.13 -0.75
C LEU A 66 -0.99 18.25 -0.13
N GLY A 67 -0.71 19.35 -0.84
CA GLY A 67 0.30 20.35 -0.49
C GLY A 67 1.72 19.78 -0.38
N SER A 68 2.63 20.50 0.26
CA SER A 68 4.04 20.10 0.37
C SER A 68 4.23 18.86 1.26
N GLU A 69 5.19 18.02 0.91
CA GLU A 69 5.53 16.81 1.65
C GLU A 69 6.08 17.12 3.06
N SER A 70 5.93 16.15 3.97
CA SER A 70 6.53 16.20 5.31
C SER A 70 7.98 15.69 5.28
N CYS A 71 8.27 14.79 4.34
CA CYS A 71 9.59 14.21 4.15
C CYS A 71 9.77 13.65 2.73
N LYS A 72 11.02 13.66 2.26
CA LYS A 72 11.46 13.06 1.01
C LYS A 72 12.69 12.18 1.24
N ASN A 73 12.68 10.99 0.67
CA ASN A 73 13.84 10.10 0.59
C ASN A 73 14.09 9.69 -0.87
N THR A 74 15.33 9.36 -1.22
CA THR A 74 15.70 8.82 -2.52
C THR A 74 16.28 7.43 -2.35
N LYS A 75 15.75 6.45 -3.08
CA LYS A 75 16.24 5.06 -3.08
C LYS A 75 16.51 4.58 -4.51
N VAL A 76 17.61 3.87 -4.70
CA VAL A 76 17.88 3.15 -5.94
C VAL A 76 17.32 1.73 -5.79
N ILE A 77 16.39 1.35 -6.64
CA ILE A 77 15.75 0.03 -6.66
C ILE A 77 15.92 -0.51 -8.06
N ASN A 78 16.57 -1.68 -8.19
CA ASN A 78 16.89 -2.32 -9.48
C ASN A 78 17.64 -1.39 -10.43
N GLY A 79 18.61 -0.61 -9.92
CA GLY A 79 19.39 0.35 -10.71
C GLY A 79 18.63 1.62 -11.11
N LEU A 80 17.34 1.74 -10.77
CA LEU A 80 16.53 2.91 -11.09
C LEU A 80 16.40 3.81 -9.85
N LYS A 81 16.62 5.11 -10.04
CA LYS A 81 16.44 6.12 -9.00
C LYS A 81 14.94 6.36 -8.77
N ASN A 82 14.51 6.25 -7.52
CA ASN A 82 13.15 6.52 -7.08
C ASN A 82 13.17 7.57 -5.97
N HIS A 83 12.16 8.42 -5.96
CA HIS A 83 11.93 9.37 -4.89
C HIS A 83 10.68 8.95 -4.13
N ILE A 84 10.81 8.76 -2.82
CA ILE A 84 9.71 8.37 -1.93
C ILE A 84 9.38 9.61 -1.11
N TYR A 85 8.11 10.03 -1.17
CA TYR A 85 7.60 11.19 -0.46
C TYR A 85 6.57 10.74 0.56
N LEU A 86 6.58 11.39 1.73
CA LEU A 86 5.69 11.14 2.84
C LEU A 86 4.90 12.41 3.13
N TRP A 87 3.58 12.28 3.21
CA TRP A 87 2.69 13.25 3.83
C TRP A 87 2.09 12.62 5.08
N LYS A 88 2.27 13.25 6.24
CA LYS A 88 1.84 12.71 7.53
C LYS A 88 1.04 13.76 8.30
N VAL A 89 -0.03 13.33 8.96
CA VAL A 89 -0.77 14.18 9.90
C VAL A 89 0.02 14.24 11.21
N ASP A 90 0.39 15.45 11.64
CA ASP A 90 1.15 15.67 12.86
C ASP A 90 0.45 15.09 14.10
N GLY A 91 1.25 14.53 15.03
CA GLY A 91 0.74 13.88 16.23
C GLY A 91 -0.02 12.55 16.02
N THR A 92 -0.14 12.04 14.79
CA THR A 92 -0.85 10.79 14.50
C THR A 92 0.02 9.80 13.71
N GLU A 93 -0.52 8.62 13.46
CA GLU A 93 0.06 7.64 12.54
C GLU A 93 -0.42 7.81 11.09
N GLU A 94 -1.45 8.63 10.84
CA GLU A 94 -2.08 8.78 9.54
C GLU A 94 -1.12 9.35 8.50
N SER A 95 -0.98 8.66 7.38
CA SER A 95 0.01 9.03 6.37
C SER A 95 -0.29 8.52 4.96
N ILE A 96 0.31 9.19 3.98
CA ILE A 96 0.36 8.81 2.56
C ILE A 96 1.82 8.70 2.14
N PHE A 97 2.18 7.60 1.50
CA PHE A 97 3.48 7.37 0.88
C PHE A 97 3.32 7.32 -0.63
N ILE A 98 4.17 8.03 -1.37
CA ILE A 98 4.14 8.04 -2.83
C ILE A 98 5.54 7.87 -3.37
N THR A 99 5.70 6.87 -4.23
CA THR A 99 6.95 6.66 -4.95
C THR A 99 6.85 7.25 -6.35
N PHE A 100 7.81 8.09 -6.69
CA PHE A 100 8.00 8.66 -8.00
C PHE A 100 9.20 8.04 -8.69
N ARG A 101 9.06 7.82 -10.00
CA ARG A 101 10.16 7.48 -10.90
C ARG A 101 10.02 8.31 -12.15
N ASN A 102 11.12 8.90 -12.63
CA ASN A 102 11.12 9.78 -13.80
C ASN A 102 10.06 10.90 -13.71
N GLY A 103 9.85 11.45 -12.50
CA GLY A 103 8.93 12.56 -12.25
C GLY A 103 7.44 12.20 -12.17
N ILE A 104 7.07 10.92 -12.31
CA ILE A 104 5.68 10.45 -12.25
C ILE A 104 5.44 9.47 -11.10
N VAL A 105 4.22 9.43 -10.57
CA VAL A 105 3.79 8.46 -9.56
C VAL A 105 3.82 7.05 -10.13
N ILE A 106 4.55 6.14 -9.48
CA ILE A 106 4.56 4.71 -9.83
C ILE A 106 3.88 3.84 -8.78
N THR A 107 3.88 4.27 -7.51
CA THR A 107 3.12 3.63 -6.43
C THR A 107 2.59 4.68 -5.47
N LYS A 108 1.43 4.41 -4.87
CA LYS A 108 0.89 5.15 -3.72
C LYS A 108 0.42 4.18 -2.64
N GLU A 109 0.53 4.57 -1.39
CA GLU A 109 0.08 3.81 -0.23
C GLU A 109 -0.48 4.74 0.84
N GLN A 110 -1.52 4.30 1.55
CA GLN A 110 -2.03 4.97 2.74
C GLN A 110 -1.91 4.10 3.98
N TYR A 111 -1.76 4.77 5.11
CA TYR A 111 -1.78 4.13 6.41
C TYR A 111 -2.76 4.86 7.34
N LYS A 112 -3.68 4.08 7.92
CA LYS A 112 -4.70 4.49 8.90
C LYS A 112 -5.68 5.59 8.47
N LEU A 113 -5.71 6.04 7.21
CA LEU A 113 -6.60 7.12 6.76
C LEU A 113 -8.09 6.74 6.68
N ASN A 114 -8.41 5.44 6.63
CA ASN A 114 -9.78 4.95 6.59
C ASN A 114 -9.89 3.64 7.37
N GLY A 115 -9.93 3.77 8.69
CA GLY A 115 -9.83 2.65 9.64
C GLY A 115 -11.12 1.91 9.96
N LYS A 116 -12.26 2.22 9.33
CA LYS A 116 -13.56 1.62 9.70
C LYS A 116 -14.21 0.96 8.50
N ASN A 117 -14.24 -0.37 8.45
CA ASN A 117 -15.00 -1.11 7.47
C ASN A 117 -15.83 -2.23 8.13
N ASN A 118 -16.90 -1.83 8.77
CA ASN A 118 -17.61 -2.59 9.82
C ASN A 118 -18.33 -3.87 9.34
N ASN A 119 -18.23 -4.25 8.06
CA ASN A 119 -18.97 -5.38 7.48
C ASN A 119 -18.10 -6.63 7.20
N PHE A 120 -16.87 -6.67 7.71
CA PHE A 120 -16.01 -7.84 7.53
C PHE A 120 -16.43 -9.02 8.42
N CYS A 121 -16.55 -10.22 7.83
CA CYS A 121 -16.85 -11.47 8.53
C CYS A 121 -15.93 -12.60 8.05
N ASN A 122 -15.07 -13.12 8.93
CA ASN A 122 -14.07 -14.15 8.58
C ASN A 122 -14.68 -15.42 7.98
N LYS A 123 -15.92 -15.77 8.35
CA LYS A 123 -16.62 -16.97 7.82
C LYS A 123 -16.78 -16.94 6.31
N LYS A 124 -16.76 -15.76 5.69
CA LYS A 124 -16.88 -15.58 4.23
C LYS A 124 -15.54 -15.66 3.49
N VAL A 125 -14.39 -15.71 4.19
CA VAL A 125 -13.07 -15.82 3.54
C VAL A 125 -12.93 -17.09 2.72
N LYS A 126 -13.55 -18.19 3.15
CA LYS A 126 -13.61 -19.45 2.39
C LYS A 126 -14.30 -19.33 1.02
N GLU A 127 -15.02 -18.24 0.76
CA GLU A 127 -15.68 -17.99 -0.52
C GLU A 127 -14.71 -17.36 -1.54
N LEU A 128 -13.55 -16.87 -1.10
CA LEU A 128 -12.52 -16.32 -1.96
C LEU A 128 -11.82 -17.41 -2.78
N ASN A 129 -11.57 -17.08 -4.04
CA ASN A 129 -10.78 -17.92 -4.94
C ASN A 129 -9.78 -17.05 -5.71
N HIS A 130 -8.61 -17.62 -6.03
CA HIS A 130 -7.67 -16.98 -6.94
C HIS A 130 -8.35 -16.63 -8.27
N GLY A 131 -8.04 -15.47 -8.84
CA GLY A 131 -8.59 -15.00 -10.11
C GLY A 131 -9.92 -14.26 -10.02
N MET A 132 -10.55 -14.15 -8.84
CA MET A 132 -11.72 -13.28 -8.65
C MET A 132 -11.41 -11.83 -8.96
N THR A 133 -12.36 -11.09 -9.53
CA THR A 133 -12.23 -9.62 -9.71
C THR A 133 -12.47 -8.88 -8.39
N TYR A 134 -12.11 -7.60 -8.34
CA TYR A 134 -12.49 -6.76 -7.19
C TYR A 134 -14.00 -6.77 -6.96
N ASP A 135 -14.81 -6.68 -8.03
CA ASP A 135 -16.27 -6.67 -7.93
C ASP A 135 -16.84 -7.99 -7.40
N ASN A 136 -16.22 -9.13 -7.74
CA ASN A 136 -16.57 -10.42 -7.13
C ASN A 136 -16.30 -10.40 -5.62
N VAL A 137 -15.13 -9.94 -5.19
CA VAL A 137 -14.77 -9.86 -3.77
C VAL A 137 -15.65 -8.86 -3.02
N LYS A 138 -15.94 -7.71 -3.64
CA LYS A 138 -16.85 -6.68 -3.12
C LYS A 138 -18.26 -7.20 -2.92
N SER A 139 -18.73 -8.12 -3.76
CA SER A 139 -20.06 -8.75 -3.58
C SER A 139 -20.12 -9.63 -2.32
N ILE A 140 -18.98 -10.15 -1.85
CA ILE A 140 -18.87 -10.98 -0.65
C ILE A 140 -18.78 -10.12 0.62
N PHE A 141 -17.90 -9.11 0.59
CA PHE A 141 -17.50 -8.33 1.78
C PHE A 141 -17.97 -6.86 1.79
N GLY A 142 -18.56 -6.36 0.71
CA GLY A 142 -18.82 -4.93 0.51
C GLY A 142 -17.58 -4.17 0.01
N ASN A 143 -17.65 -2.84 0.02
CA ASN A 143 -16.54 -1.99 -0.46
C ASN A 143 -15.29 -2.21 0.40
N GLY A 144 -14.15 -2.49 -0.21
CA GLY A 144 -12.86 -2.55 0.47
C GLY A 144 -12.21 -1.17 0.60
N THR A 145 -11.33 -1.02 1.59
CA THR A 145 -10.47 0.16 1.71
C THR A 145 -9.22 -0.04 0.86
N LEU A 146 -8.98 0.84 -0.12
CA LEU A 146 -7.75 0.84 -0.91
C LEU A 146 -6.57 1.19 0.01
N ARG A 147 -5.56 0.33 0.04
CA ARG A 147 -4.34 0.51 0.82
C ARG A 147 -3.19 0.97 -0.04
N SER A 148 -3.01 0.32 -1.18
CA SER A 148 -1.88 0.58 -2.08
C SER A 148 -2.28 0.36 -3.51
N GLU A 149 -1.68 1.12 -4.41
CA GLU A 149 -1.88 1.01 -5.85
C GLU A 149 -0.57 1.24 -6.60
N SER A 150 -0.41 0.48 -7.69
CA SER A 150 0.59 0.65 -8.73
C SER A 150 -0.08 0.34 -10.09
N LYS A 151 0.67 0.46 -11.20
CA LYS A 151 0.13 0.27 -12.55
C LYS A 151 -0.72 -1.00 -12.75
N SER A 152 -0.29 -2.11 -12.18
CA SER A 152 -0.94 -3.41 -12.38
C SER A 152 -1.45 -4.04 -11.09
N THR A 153 -1.26 -3.38 -9.94
CA THR A 153 -1.51 -4.01 -8.64
C THR A 153 -2.28 -3.07 -7.74
N GLN A 154 -3.36 -3.57 -7.16
CA GLN A 154 -4.14 -2.88 -6.13
C GLN A 154 -4.24 -3.78 -4.90
N VAL A 155 -4.09 -3.16 -3.73
CA VAL A 155 -4.20 -3.84 -2.44
C VAL A 155 -5.36 -3.23 -1.68
N TYR A 156 -6.34 -4.05 -1.30
CA TYR A 156 -7.48 -3.63 -0.51
C TYR A 156 -7.51 -4.35 0.83
N SER A 157 -8.14 -3.75 1.81
CA SER A 157 -8.44 -4.39 3.09
C SER A 157 -9.90 -4.28 3.48
N TRP A 158 -10.37 -5.32 4.16
CA TRP A 158 -11.62 -5.35 4.91
C TRP A 158 -11.27 -5.70 6.34
N CYS A 159 -11.69 -4.87 7.28
CA CYS A 159 -11.31 -4.98 8.68
C CYS A 159 -12.52 -4.77 9.58
N SER A 160 -12.77 -5.69 10.48
CA SER A 160 -13.61 -5.50 11.67
C SER A 160 -12.74 -5.03 12.84
N ASP A 161 -13.35 -4.83 14.00
CA ASP A 161 -12.62 -4.45 15.23
C ASP A 161 -11.58 -5.50 15.67
N SER A 162 -11.73 -6.76 15.24
CA SER A 162 -10.91 -7.89 15.71
C SER A 162 -10.18 -8.66 14.62
N SER A 163 -10.43 -8.40 13.34
CA SER A 163 -9.77 -9.12 12.26
C SER A 163 -9.73 -8.32 10.97
N CYS A 164 -8.70 -8.56 10.16
CA CYS A 164 -8.56 -7.98 8.83
C CYS A 164 -8.23 -9.04 7.79
N ILE A 165 -8.78 -8.89 6.59
CA ILE A 165 -8.23 -9.52 5.39
C ILE A 165 -7.61 -8.45 4.49
N ILE A 166 -6.47 -8.78 3.91
CA ILE A 166 -5.79 -7.99 2.90
C ILE A 166 -5.79 -8.80 1.62
N CYS A 167 -6.34 -8.24 0.55
CA CYS A 167 -6.38 -8.86 -0.77
C CYS A 167 -5.54 -8.04 -1.75
N THR A 168 -4.71 -8.72 -2.53
CA THR A 168 -3.90 -8.14 -3.59
C THR A 168 -4.42 -8.62 -4.94
N PHE A 169 -4.75 -7.66 -5.79
CA PHE A 169 -5.25 -7.87 -7.13
C PHE A 169 -4.16 -7.48 -8.12
N ASN A 170 -3.83 -8.38 -9.05
CA ASN A 170 -2.96 -8.09 -10.18
C ASN A 170 -3.83 -8.05 -11.44
N ASN A 171 -3.85 -6.91 -12.15
CA ASN A 171 -4.70 -6.67 -13.30
C ASN A 171 -6.17 -7.06 -13.03
N ASP A 172 -6.71 -6.60 -11.89
CA ASP A 172 -8.06 -6.94 -11.41
C ASP A 172 -8.31 -8.45 -11.19
N LYS A 173 -7.26 -9.20 -10.87
CA LYS A 173 -7.38 -10.62 -10.50
C LYS A 173 -6.78 -10.86 -9.14
N LEU A 174 -7.59 -11.38 -8.21
CA LEU A 174 -7.17 -11.74 -6.87
C LEU A 174 -6.01 -12.74 -6.97
N ASN A 175 -4.83 -12.29 -6.58
CA ASN A 175 -3.61 -13.07 -6.67
C ASN A 175 -3.22 -13.62 -5.30
N ILE A 176 -3.34 -12.82 -4.24
CA ILE A 176 -2.96 -13.23 -2.89
C ILE A 176 -3.95 -12.60 -1.90
N PHE A 177 -4.31 -13.33 -0.85
CA PHE A 177 -4.97 -12.76 0.32
C PHE A 177 -4.38 -13.30 1.60
N THR A 178 -4.42 -12.50 2.66
CA THR A 178 -3.84 -12.84 3.98
C THR A 178 -4.75 -12.32 5.08
N GLU A 179 -5.05 -13.18 6.05
CA GLU A 179 -5.77 -12.83 7.27
C GLU A 179 -4.77 -12.32 8.33
N LYS A 180 -5.18 -11.29 9.07
CA LYS A 180 -4.47 -10.72 10.22
C LYS A 180 -5.37 -10.67 11.44
#